data_AF-A0A0B7B7X7-F1
#
_entry.id   AF-A0A0B7B7X7-F1
#
_cell.length_a   1.000
_cell.length_b   1.000
_cell.length_c   1.000
_cell.angle_alpha   90.00
_cell.angle_beta   90.00
_cell.angle_gamma   90.00
#
_symmetry.space_group_name_H-M   'P 1'
#
loop_
_entity.id
_entity.type
_entity.pdbx_description
1 polymer ?
#
loop_
_entity_poly.entity_id
_entity_poly.type
_entity_poly.pdbx_seq_one_letter_code
_entity_poly.pdbx_strand_id
1 'polypeptide(L)'
;MLLEKAKEYANKFTKQDIKDAVLTVPAFYNQAERRAVQVAAQMAGINVLQLLSDNAAVALNFGVFSNSKIKSTPRYYMFYDMGSISAVVTIVGYKTVKRREKTGLKSIPQMTVIGTGFDHTLGGLEFTLRLRAHLAKTFNNQEKSSLKVENNERAMAKLWKEAERVKKVLSANNNHYAQVENLLDDKDFRAFVTREEFEQMSQDLFERVTKPIDDALRASKLTLDDIVDVVLMGGGTRIPKIQAILRRYLERGDLGKSINTDEAAALGAVYKAASFSKMIKVKSFEVLEGNVYPISVVYERPTVYKDGQVKSVMYRHTLFECMSPYPQKKIMNFINHTSDFTFNVTYSSHDFITDRTRSFRQSVISRYTLTGIKETILKASKQGDITGIQAHFWMSESGILVLDEVASIGGKIDLTGGVQMSSYSEVVTPSEEFFVSSHAVESQENESPEENNVDAGGLGGSIDSFEQKKNIVAGGLGGSTDSFEQKKIIVEGEDSQKEKKGVDKTVKHLSLKESFKMDREEAMKRNGKDLYKFKDVSPKVINVKKFVNIQQENLDVMDMSEKQVAIAKQRLEDLRKADVAKRKLEKAKK
;
A
#
# COMPACT_ATOMS: atom_id res chain seq x y z
N MET A 1 4.93 26.27 -3.06
CA MET A 1 5.61 26.56 -4.34
C MET A 1 5.22 25.59 -5.44
N LEU A 2 5.58 24.29 -5.36
CA LEU A 2 5.34 23.33 -6.44
C LEU A 2 3.86 23.14 -6.78
N LEU A 3 3.00 22.88 -5.79
CA LEU A 3 1.56 22.71 -6.00
C LEU A 3 0.91 23.95 -6.63
N GLU A 4 1.36 25.14 -6.24
CA GLU A 4 0.85 26.37 -6.81
C GLU A 4 1.31 26.59 -8.24
N LYS A 5 2.52 26.17 -8.59
CA LYS A 5 3.00 26.18 -9.97
C LYS A 5 2.21 25.19 -10.84
N ALA A 6 1.90 24.01 -10.29
CA ALA A 6 1.03 23.03 -10.95
C ALA A 6 -0.39 23.60 -11.16
N LYS A 7 -0.96 24.26 -10.14
CA LYS A 7 -2.23 24.99 -10.26
C LYS A 7 -2.16 26.09 -11.32
N GLU A 8 -1.07 26.88 -11.38
CA GLU A 8 -0.88 27.91 -12.41
C GLU A 8 -0.89 27.31 -13.82
N TYR A 9 -0.24 26.16 -14.03
CA TYR A 9 -0.27 25.46 -15.31
C TYR A 9 -1.68 24.97 -15.66
N ALA A 10 -2.39 24.36 -14.70
CA ALA A 10 -3.76 23.91 -14.89
C ALA A 10 -4.70 25.08 -15.21
N ASN A 11 -4.61 26.19 -14.48
CA ASN A 11 -5.41 27.39 -14.71
C ASN A 11 -5.14 28.01 -16.08
N LYS A 12 -3.89 28.05 -16.52
CA LYS A 12 -3.52 28.55 -17.86
C LYS A 12 -4.06 27.67 -18.98
N PHE A 13 -3.98 26.35 -18.82
CA PHE A 13 -4.46 25.40 -19.82
C PHE A 13 -5.99 25.43 -19.93
N THR A 14 -6.69 25.39 -18.79
CA THR A 14 -8.16 25.33 -18.74
C THR A 14 -8.83 26.70 -18.89
N LYS A 15 -8.08 27.79 -18.70
CA LYS A 15 -8.61 29.17 -18.59
C LYS A 15 -9.65 29.33 -17.48
N GLN A 16 -9.56 28.50 -16.44
CA GLN A 16 -10.45 28.49 -15.28
C GLN A 16 -9.64 28.47 -13.98
N ASP A 17 -10.26 28.88 -12.86
CA ASP A 17 -9.62 28.75 -11.55
C ASP A 17 -9.88 27.37 -10.95
N ILE A 18 -8.84 26.54 -10.89
CA ILE A 18 -8.88 25.20 -10.32
C ILE A 18 -8.71 25.27 -8.80
N LYS A 19 -9.71 24.76 -8.08
CA LYS A 19 -9.73 24.76 -6.60
C LYS A 19 -9.60 23.37 -6.00
N ASP A 20 -10.17 22.36 -6.65
CA ASP A 20 -10.20 20.99 -6.13
C ASP A 20 -9.17 20.10 -6.84
N ALA A 21 -8.49 19.23 -6.08
CA ALA A 21 -7.55 18.27 -6.64
C ALA A 21 -7.50 16.96 -5.85
N VAL A 22 -7.22 15.87 -6.56
CA VAL A 22 -6.67 14.64 -5.97
C VAL A 22 -5.16 14.70 -6.12
N LEU A 23 -4.42 14.49 -5.03
CA LEU A 23 -2.97 14.52 -5.04
C LEU A 23 -2.43 13.10 -4.86
N THR A 24 -1.45 12.71 -5.66
CA THR A 24 -0.76 11.44 -5.48
C THR A 24 0.33 11.57 -4.43
N VAL A 25 0.46 10.58 -3.56
CA VAL A 25 1.52 10.49 -2.53
C VAL A 25 2.16 9.10 -2.54
N PRO A 26 3.40 8.92 -2.09
CA PRO A 26 3.97 7.58 -1.93
C PRO A 26 3.12 6.73 -0.98
N ALA A 27 2.91 5.46 -1.33
CA ALA A 27 2.07 4.55 -0.54
C ALA A 27 2.51 4.44 0.94
N PHE A 28 3.81 4.54 1.19
CA PHE A 28 4.42 4.48 2.52
C PHE A 28 4.37 5.81 3.30
N TYR A 29 3.70 6.86 2.81
CA TYR A 29 3.52 8.07 3.62
C TYR A 29 2.69 7.79 4.87
N ASN A 30 3.21 8.20 6.02
CA ASN A 30 2.55 8.05 7.31
C ASN A 30 1.52 9.17 7.59
N GLN A 31 0.88 9.14 8.76
CA GLN A 31 -0.14 10.13 9.14
C GLN A 31 0.38 11.58 9.11
N ALA A 32 1.59 11.78 9.63
CA ALA A 32 2.27 13.07 9.68
C ALA A 32 2.58 13.62 8.27
N GLU A 33 3.17 12.79 7.40
CA GLU A 33 3.50 13.16 6.03
C GLU A 33 2.25 13.47 5.20
N ARG A 34 1.17 12.67 5.37
CA ARG A 34 -0.13 12.91 4.72
C ARG A 34 -0.75 14.24 5.17
N ARG A 35 -0.76 14.54 6.48
CA ARG A 35 -1.23 15.84 6.99
C ARG A 35 -0.38 17.00 6.47
N ALA A 36 0.94 16.84 6.41
CA ALA A 36 1.84 17.86 5.88
C ALA A 36 1.54 18.21 4.42
N VAL A 37 1.21 17.21 3.58
CA VAL A 37 0.77 17.44 2.19
C VAL A 37 -0.56 18.20 2.14
N GLN A 38 -1.53 17.87 3.00
CA GLN A 38 -2.80 18.62 3.07
C GLN A 38 -2.58 20.09 3.47
N VAL A 39 -1.74 20.35 4.47
CA VAL A 39 -1.39 21.71 4.88
C VAL A 39 -0.69 22.47 3.75
N ALA A 40 0.24 21.82 3.03
CA ALA A 40 0.91 22.42 1.88
C ALA A 40 -0.07 22.76 0.74
N ALA A 41 -1.07 21.91 0.50
CA ALA A 41 -2.13 22.16 -0.48
C ALA A 41 -3.05 23.32 -0.06
N GLN A 42 -3.43 23.38 1.23
CA GLN A 42 -4.19 24.49 1.80
C GLN A 42 -3.44 25.82 1.65
N MET A 43 -2.14 25.84 1.89
CA MET A 43 -1.29 27.03 1.68
C MET A 43 -1.25 27.45 0.20
N ALA A 44 -1.41 26.50 -0.74
CA ALA A 44 -1.49 26.77 -2.17
C ALA A 44 -2.92 27.09 -2.66
N GLY A 45 -3.91 27.16 -1.77
CA GLY A 45 -5.31 27.41 -2.13
C GLY A 45 -5.93 26.28 -2.95
N ILE A 46 -5.55 25.03 -2.64
CA ILE A 46 -6.09 23.81 -3.24
C ILE A 46 -6.82 23.02 -2.16
N ASN A 47 -8.09 22.71 -2.41
CA ASN A 47 -8.89 21.78 -1.63
C ASN A 47 -8.56 20.35 -2.07
N VAL A 48 -8.04 19.55 -1.14
CA VAL A 48 -7.65 18.16 -1.42
C VAL A 48 -8.86 17.26 -1.25
N LEU A 49 -9.38 16.74 -2.36
CA LEU A 49 -10.49 15.78 -2.36
C LEU A 49 -10.05 14.42 -1.80
N GLN A 50 -8.85 13.99 -2.17
CA GLN A 50 -8.22 12.76 -1.68
C GLN A 50 -6.70 12.80 -1.87
N LEU A 51 -5.97 12.24 -0.92
CA LEU A 51 -4.59 11.75 -1.14
C LEU A 51 -4.66 10.29 -1.61
N LEU A 52 -4.26 10.04 -2.84
CA LEU A 52 -4.27 8.71 -3.46
C LEU A 52 -2.82 8.21 -3.53
N SER A 53 -2.55 6.96 -3.20
CA SER A 53 -1.18 6.45 -3.40
C SER A 53 -0.81 6.46 -4.89
N ASP A 54 0.42 6.83 -5.24
CA ASP A 54 0.96 6.83 -6.60
C ASP A 54 0.71 5.52 -7.37
N ASN A 55 1.11 4.39 -6.77
CA ASN A 55 0.88 3.08 -7.36
C ASN A 55 -0.61 2.73 -7.44
N ALA A 56 -1.42 3.17 -6.47
CA ALA A 56 -2.86 2.99 -6.51
C ALA A 56 -3.52 3.83 -7.62
N ALA A 57 -2.98 5.02 -7.93
CA ALA A 57 -3.45 5.84 -9.04
C ALA A 57 -3.13 5.18 -10.38
N VAL A 58 -1.92 4.63 -10.54
CA VAL A 58 -1.56 3.86 -11.74
C VAL A 58 -2.42 2.60 -11.88
N ALA A 59 -2.65 1.89 -10.78
CA ALA A 59 -3.52 0.73 -10.75
C ALA A 59 -4.99 1.08 -11.07
N LEU A 60 -5.49 2.23 -10.60
CA LEU A 60 -6.82 2.70 -10.99
C LEU A 60 -6.89 2.96 -12.49
N ASN A 61 -5.89 3.66 -13.04
CA ASN A 61 -5.80 3.91 -14.48
C ASN A 61 -5.78 2.58 -15.28
N PHE A 62 -4.95 1.63 -14.87
CA PHE A 62 -4.90 0.29 -15.45
C PHE A 62 -6.25 -0.43 -15.40
N GLY A 63 -6.92 -0.42 -14.25
CA GLY A 63 -8.20 -1.09 -14.02
C GLY A 63 -9.33 -0.50 -14.84
N VAL A 64 -9.38 0.83 -14.97
CA VAL A 64 -10.39 1.55 -15.79
C VAL A 64 -10.31 1.14 -17.26
N PHE A 65 -9.09 1.05 -17.82
CA PHE A 65 -8.89 0.66 -19.22
C PHE A 65 -8.91 -0.86 -19.44
N SER A 66 -8.69 -1.66 -18.41
CA SER A 66 -8.73 -3.13 -18.45
C SER A 66 -10.03 -3.72 -17.89
N ASN A 67 -11.10 -2.94 -17.83
CA ASN A 67 -12.34 -3.32 -17.13
C ASN A 67 -12.96 -4.64 -17.64
N SER A 68 -12.81 -4.97 -18.93
CA SER A 68 -13.28 -6.24 -19.50
C SER A 68 -12.60 -7.49 -18.91
N LYS A 69 -11.42 -7.32 -18.29
CA LYS A 69 -10.65 -8.40 -17.65
C LYS A 69 -11.04 -8.60 -16.18
N ILE A 70 -11.83 -7.69 -15.60
CA ILE A 70 -12.26 -7.74 -14.20
C ILE A 70 -13.50 -8.64 -14.11
N LYS A 71 -13.36 -9.77 -13.39
CA LYS A 71 -14.41 -10.77 -13.17
C LYS A 71 -14.81 -10.80 -11.69
N SER A 72 -15.75 -11.68 -11.34
CA SER A 72 -16.12 -11.93 -9.93
C SER A 72 -14.95 -12.51 -9.12
N THR A 73 -14.17 -13.42 -9.71
CA THR A 73 -12.96 -13.99 -9.09
C THR A 73 -11.86 -12.93 -9.03
N PRO A 74 -11.22 -12.72 -7.86
CA PRO A 74 -10.14 -11.75 -7.73
C PRO A 74 -8.95 -12.13 -8.62
N ARG A 75 -8.38 -11.13 -9.30
CA ARG A 75 -7.14 -11.26 -10.06
C ARG A 75 -6.12 -10.29 -9.52
N TYR A 76 -4.92 -10.77 -9.23
CA TYR A 76 -3.87 -9.99 -8.59
C TYR A 76 -2.84 -9.51 -9.61
N TYR A 77 -2.48 -8.24 -9.53
CA TYR A 77 -1.46 -7.62 -10.37
C TYR A 77 -0.45 -6.92 -9.48
N MET A 78 0.82 -6.98 -9.87
CA MET A 78 1.91 -6.32 -9.17
C MET A 78 2.30 -5.05 -9.92
N PHE A 79 2.38 -3.93 -9.21
CA PHE A 79 2.88 -2.66 -9.72
C PHE A 79 4.22 -2.40 -9.07
N TYR A 80 5.30 -2.46 -9.84
CA TYR A 80 6.66 -2.18 -9.38
C TYR A 80 7.07 -0.79 -9.86
N ASP A 81 7.20 0.16 -8.92
CA ASP A 81 7.69 1.51 -9.18
C ASP A 81 9.13 1.66 -8.67
N MET A 82 10.02 2.13 -9.53
CA MET A 82 11.28 2.74 -9.06
C MET A 82 11.39 4.15 -9.63
N GLY A 83 11.12 5.13 -8.77
CA GLY A 83 11.17 6.55 -9.10
C GLY A 83 12.57 7.14 -8.90
N SER A 84 12.59 8.45 -8.60
CA SER A 84 13.83 9.16 -8.31
C SER A 84 14.39 8.80 -6.93
N ILE A 85 13.53 8.63 -5.92
CA ILE A 85 13.96 8.51 -4.51
C ILE A 85 13.78 7.09 -3.98
N SER A 86 12.69 6.44 -4.34
CA SER A 86 12.24 5.20 -3.72
C SER A 86 11.84 4.13 -4.73
N ALA A 87 11.86 2.88 -4.26
CA ALA A 87 11.29 1.72 -4.93
C ALA A 87 10.08 1.25 -4.12
N VAL A 88 8.94 1.07 -4.78
CA VAL A 88 7.66 0.70 -4.15
C VAL A 88 7.00 -0.39 -4.98
N VAL A 89 6.59 -1.46 -4.33
CA VAL A 89 5.79 -2.52 -4.92
C VAL A 89 4.42 -2.52 -4.28
N THR A 90 3.37 -2.56 -5.12
CA THR A 90 1.99 -2.65 -4.67
C THR A 90 1.30 -3.81 -5.36
N ILE A 91 0.70 -4.70 -4.60
CA ILE A 91 -0.12 -5.80 -5.10
C ILE A 91 -1.59 -5.38 -4.99
N VAL A 92 -2.28 -5.45 -6.13
CA VAL A 92 -3.66 -5.00 -6.27
C VAL A 92 -4.53 -6.15 -6.74
N GLY A 93 -5.59 -6.44 -5.97
CA GLY A 93 -6.66 -7.33 -6.39
C GLY A 93 -7.75 -6.56 -7.12
N TYR A 94 -8.16 -7.04 -8.29
CA TYR A 94 -9.34 -6.57 -9.00
C TYR A 94 -10.45 -7.60 -8.97
N LYS A 95 -11.66 -7.18 -8.61
CA LYS A 95 -12.86 -8.01 -8.74
C LYS A 95 -14.11 -7.17 -8.99
N THR A 96 -15.16 -7.79 -9.48
CA THR A 96 -16.47 -7.16 -9.59
C THR A 96 -17.27 -7.40 -8.31
N VAL A 97 -17.82 -6.34 -7.73
CA VAL A 97 -18.67 -6.40 -6.53
C VAL A 97 -20.05 -5.83 -6.79
N LYS A 98 -21.07 -6.37 -6.10
CA LYS A 98 -22.43 -5.85 -6.15
C LYS A 98 -22.59 -4.77 -5.07
N ARG A 99 -22.87 -3.53 -5.45
CA ARG A 99 -23.15 -2.40 -4.55
C ARG A 99 -24.59 -1.93 -4.71
N ARG A 100 -25.24 -1.63 -3.58
CA ARG A 100 -26.59 -1.06 -3.57
C ARG A 100 -26.47 0.44 -3.83
N GLU A 101 -26.87 0.87 -5.02
CA GLU A 101 -27.07 2.28 -5.35
C GLU A 101 -28.55 2.64 -5.15
N LYS A 102 -28.88 3.94 -5.16
CA LYS A 102 -30.28 4.42 -5.05
C LYS A 102 -31.20 3.85 -6.14
N THR A 103 -30.62 3.47 -7.28
CA THR A 103 -31.31 2.91 -8.46
C THR A 103 -31.37 1.38 -8.48
N GLY A 104 -30.85 0.69 -7.45
CA GLY A 104 -30.85 -0.77 -7.35
C GLY A 104 -29.45 -1.36 -7.09
N LEU A 105 -29.35 -2.69 -7.20
CA LEU A 105 -28.08 -3.39 -7.03
C LEU A 105 -27.27 -3.34 -8.33
N LYS A 106 -26.10 -2.73 -8.30
CA LYS A 106 -25.24 -2.55 -9.46
C LYS A 106 -23.92 -3.28 -9.28
N SER A 107 -23.48 -3.95 -10.34
CA SER A 107 -22.18 -4.58 -10.41
C SER A 107 -21.14 -3.53 -10.78
N ILE A 108 -20.16 -3.28 -9.91
CA ILE A 108 -19.10 -2.31 -10.13
C ILE A 108 -17.72 -2.98 -9.98
N PRO A 109 -16.71 -2.59 -10.78
CA PRO A 109 -15.35 -3.01 -10.55
C PRO A 109 -14.83 -2.40 -9.24
N GLN A 110 -14.08 -3.19 -8.48
CA GLN A 110 -13.38 -2.82 -7.27
C GLN A 110 -11.91 -3.16 -7.44
N MET A 111 -11.04 -2.22 -7.05
CA MET A 111 -9.64 -2.49 -6.78
C MET A 111 -9.39 -2.44 -5.28
N THR A 112 -8.55 -3.35 -4.79
CA THR A 112 -8.10 -3.36 -3.40
C THR A 112 -6.60 -3.54 -3.38
N VAL A 113 -5.89 -2.59 -2.75
CA VAL A 113 -4.47 -2.74 -2.44
C VAL A 113 -4.35 -3.70 -1.25
N ILE A 114 -3.73 -4.86 -1.47
CA ILE A 114 -3.64 -5.94 -0.47
C ILE A 114 -2.22 -6.16 0.05
N GLY A 115 -1.20 -5.63 -0.63
CA GLY A 115 0.19 -5.72 -0.19
C GLY A 115 0.99 -4.54 -0.69
N THR A 116 1.85 -3.99 0.17
CA THR A 116 2.77 -2.90 -0.18
C THR A 116 4.12 -3.18 0.45
N GLY A 117 5.19 -3.14 -0.35
CA GLY A 117 6.58 -3.23 0.08
C GLY A 117 7.38 -2.08 -0.51
N PHE A 118 8.42 -1.60 0.17
CA PHE A 118 9.14 -0.42 -0.28
C PHE A 118 10.56 -0.31 0.27
N ASP A 119 11.42 0.38 -0.47
CA ASP A 119 12.68 0.96 0.00
C ASP A 119 12.71 2.45 -0.37
N HIS A 120 12.46 3.30 0.63
CA HIS A 120 12.43 4.76 0.47
C HIS A 120 13.79 5.40 0.12
N THR A 121 14.88 4.62 0.13
CA THR A 121 16.25 5.06 -0.24
C THR A 121 16.76 4.39 -1.51
N LEU A 122 15.91 3.70 -2.26
CA LEU A 122 16.30 3.01 -3.48
C LEU A 122 15.62 3.65 -4.69
N GLY A 123 16.26 4.67 -5.27
CA GLY A 123 15.75 5.32 -6.48
C GLY A 123 16.87 5.83 -7.37
N GLY A 124 16.49 6.39 -8.51
CA GLY A 124 17.41 6.93 -9.51
C GLY A 124 18.42 7.97 -9.00
N LEU A 125 18.12 8.63 -7.88
CA LEU A 125 18.97 9.61 -7.21
C LEU A 125 20.27 8.99 -6.69
N GLU A 126 20.16 7.83 -6.05
CA GLU A 126 21.31 7.13 -5.46
C GLU A 126 22.32 6.68 -6.52
N PHE A 127 21.83 6.30 -7.69
CA PHE A 127 22.66 6.01 -8.87
C PHE A 127 23.36 7.28 -9.38
N THR A 128 22.63 8.39 -9.46
CA THR A 128 23.17 9.69 -9.86
C THR A 128 24.24 10.18 -8.88
N LEU A 129 24.06 9.96 -7.58
CA LEU A 129 25.02 10.31 -6.54
C LEU A 129 26.33 9.52 -6.65
N ARG A 130 26.25 8.20 -6.89
CA ARG A 130 27.43 7.34 -7.12
C ARG A 130 28.20 7.79 -8.35
N LEU A 131 27.50 8.03 -9.45
CA LEU A 131 28.12 8.51 -10.68
C LEU A 131 28.73 9.91 -10.50
N ARG A 132 28.06 10.82 -9.80
CA ARG A 132 28.61 12.15 -9.47
C ARG A 132 29.90 12.04 -8.65
N ALA A 133 29.93 11.16 -7.65
CA ALA A 133 31.12 10.93 -6.84
C ALA A 133 32.28 10.35 -7.67
N HIS A 134 31.98 9.40 -8.57
CA HIS A 134 32.96 8.86 -9.51
C HIS A 134 33.53 9.95 -10.44
N LEU A 135 32.68 10.82 -11.00
CA LEU A 135 33.11 11.93 -11.85
C LEU A 135 33.98 12.94 -11.08
N ALA A 136 33.62 13.26 -9.83
CA ALA A 136 34.42 14.16 -8.97
C ALA A 136 35.81 13.57 -8.70
N LYS A 137 35.88 12.29 -8.33
CA LYS A 137 37.15 11.57 -8.15
C LYS A 137 37.99 11.56 -9.43
N THR A 138 37.34 11.37 -10.58
CA THR A 138 38.01 11.35 -11.88
C THR A 138 38.63 12.70 -12.22
N PHE A 139 37.89 13.80 -12.05
CA PHE A 139 38.44 15.14 -12.26
C PHE A 139 39.61 15.43 -11.33
N ASN A 140 39.48 15.16 -10.03
CA ASN A 140 40.54 15.40 -9.04
C ASN A 140 41.83 14.60 -9.34
N ASN A 141 41.71 13.46 -10.03
CA ASN A 141 42.86 12.65 -10.44
C ASN A 141 43.48 13.14 -11.76
N GLN A 142 42.68 13.66 -12.68
CA GLN A 142 43.12 14.18 -13.98
C GLN A 142 43.76 15.57 -13.85
N GLU A 143 43.16 16.42 -13.01
CA GLU A 143 43.49 17.83 -12.92
C GLU A 143 44.01 18.20 -11.54
N LYS A 144 45.14 18.92 -11.50
CA LYS A 144 45.60 19.60 -10.29
C LYS A 144 44.82 20.90 -10.13
N SER A 145 43.92 20.97 -9.15
CA SER A 145 43.15 22.18 -8.80
C SER A 145 43.56 22.74 -7.43
N SER A 146 43.18 23.98 -7.17
CA SER A 146 43.43 24.66 -5.90
C SER A 146 42.69 24.00 -4.71
N LEU A 147 41.54 23.41 -4.99
CA LEU A 147 40.69 22.70 -4.05
C LEU A 147 40.06 21.47 -4.72
N LYS A 148 39.69 20.48 -3.91
CA LYS A 148 38.93 19.31 -4.38
C LYS A 148 37.52 19.72 -4.81
N VAL A 149 37.02 19.17 -5.92
CA VAL A 149 35.70 19.53 -6.48
C VAL A 149 34.56 19.41 -5.46
N GLU A 150 34.64 18.45 -4.55
CA GLU A 150 33.68 18.20 -3.49
C GLU A 150 33.50 19.40 -2.55
N ASN A 151 34.52 20.26 -2.44
CA ASN A 151 34.50 21.46 -1.62
C ASN A 151 33.94 22.69 -2.36
N ASN A 152 33.48 22.54 -3.62
CA ASN A 152 32.88 23.60 -4.40
C ASN A 152 31.43 23.24 -4.80
N GLU A 153 30.47 23.91 -4.17
CA GLU A 153 29.04 23.64 -4.38
C GLU A 153 28.60 23.85 -5.84
N ARG A 154 29.15 24.86 -6.52
CA ARG A 154 28.83 25.16 -7.92
C ARG A 154 29.34 24.05 -8.85
N ALA A 155 30.57 23.58 -8.64
CA ALA A 155 31.14 22.48 -9.41
C ALA A 155 30.38 21.18 -9.17
N MET A 156 30.02 20.87 -7.92
CA MET A 156 29.21 19.71 -7.57
C MET A 156 27.80 19.76 -8.17
N ALA A 157 27.20 20.95 -8.30
CA ALA A 157 25.92 21.13 -8.99
C ALA A 157 26.02 20.91 -10.50
N LYS A 158 27.15 21.29 -11.13
CA LYS A 158 27.42 20.97 -12.54
C LYS A 158 27.59 19.46 -12.74
N LEU A 159 28.42 18.80 -11.91
CA LEU A 159 28.60 17.35 -11.97
C LEU A 159 27.31 16.58 -11.71
N TRP A 160 26.42 17.08 -10.85
CA TRP A 160 25.10 16.47 -10.64
C TRP A 160 24.29 16.40 -11.94
N LYS A 161 24.17 17.53 -12.64
CA LYS A 161 23.42 17.61 -13.91
C LYS A 161 24.02 16.66 -14.95
N GLU A 162 25.34 16.62 -15.00
CA GLU A 162 26.05 15.77 -15.94
C GLU A 162 25.94 14.28 -15.60
N ALA A 163 26.05 13.91 -14.32
CA ALA A 163 25.81 12.55 -13.86
C ALA A 163 24.38 12.07 -14.20
N GLU A 164 23.36 12.91 -13.99
CA GLU A 164 21.98 12.57 -14.36
C GLU A 164 21.85 12.34 -15.88
N ARG A 165 22.52 13.16 -16.69
CA ARG A 165 22.54 13.03 -18.15
C ARG A 165 23.23 11.73 -18.58
N VAL A 166 24.44 11.48 -18.07
CA VAL A 166 25.23 10.28 -18.39
C VAL A 166 24.48 9.02 -17.97
N LYS A 167 23.90 8.97 -16.78
CA LYS A 167 23.05 7.84 -16.32
C LYS A 167 21.93 7.51 -17.33
N LYS A 168 21.22 8.52 -17.82
CA LYS A 168 20.16 8.33 -18.83
C LYS A 168 20.73 7.81 -20.15
N VAL A 169 21.85 8.36 -20.61
CA VAL A 169 22.50 7.90 -21.86
C VAL A 169 22.97 6.44 -21.73
N LEU A 170 23.55 6.07 -20.58
CA LEU A 170 24.00 4.71 -20.28
C LEU A 170 22.85 3.69 -20.19
N SER A 171 21.61 4.16 -20.03
CA SER A 171 20.43 3.27 -20.09
C SER A 171 20.13 2.81 -21.51
N ALA A 172 20.56 3.56 -22.53
CA ALA A 172 20.41 3.22 -23.95
C ALA A 172 21.72 2.74 -24.59
N ASN A 173 22.86 3.27 -24.15
CA ASN A 173 24.18 3.02 -24.74
C ASN A 173 25.12 2.32 -23.74
N ASN A 174 26.13 1.60 -24.24
CA ASN A 174 27.08 0.89 -23.38
C ASN A 174 28.18 1.79 -22.80
N ASN A 175 28.35 3.00 -23.33
CA ASN A 175 29.32 3.98 -22.86
C ASN A 175 28.90 5.40 -23.27
N HIS A 176 29.51 6.41 -22.67
CA HIS A 176 29.37 7.81 -23.05
C HIS A 176 30.54 8.66 -22.51
N TYR A 177 30.79 9.82 -23.11
CA TYR A 177 31.68 10.83 -22.52
C TYR A 177 30.89 11.79 -21.62
N ALA A 178 31.27 11.85 -20.34
CA ALA A 178 30.88 12.92 -19.44
C ALA A 178 31.68 14.17 -19.78
N GLN A 179 31.02 15.33 -19.93
CA GLN A 179 31.64 16.60 -20.32
C GLN A 179 31.05 17.76 -19.55
N VAL A 180 31.91 18.60 -18.95
CA VAL A 180 31.50 19.83 -18.26
C VAL A 180 32.50 20.93 -18.53
N GLU A 181 32.04 22.03 -19.11
CA GLU A 181 32.84 23.22 -19.33
C GLU A 181 33.07 24.01 -18.04
N ASN A 182 34.30 24.51 -17.88
CA ASN A 182 34.78 25.29 -16.74
C ASN A 182 34.26 24.71 -15.41
N LEU A 183 34.60 23.46 -15.15
CA LEU A 183 34.10 22.75 -13.97
C LEU A 183 34.64 23.41 -12.69
N LEU A 184 35.94 23.63 -12.63
CA LEU A 184 36.64 24.27 -11.51
C LEU A 184 37.94 24.91 -12.02
N ASP A 185 38.30 26.09 -11.48
CA ASP A 185 39.53 26.82 -11.79
C ASP A 185 39.77 27.03 -13.31
N ASP A 186 38.70 27.35 -14.05
CA ASP A 186 38.72 27.51 -15.51
C ASP A 186 39.16 26.26 -16.30
N LYS A 187 39.06 25.08 -15.69
CA LYS A 187 39.37 23.80 -16.31
C LYS A 187 38.11 23.08 -16.77
N ASP A 188 38.13 22.64 -18.02
CA ASP A 188 37.11 21.76 -18.57
C ASP A 188 37.30 20.33 -18.06
N PHE A 189 36.20 19.59 -17.98
CA PHE A 189 36.20 18.19 -17.58
C PHE A 189 35.68 17.31 -18.71
N ARG A 190 36.41 16.23 -19.00
CA ARG A 190 35.99 15.18 -19.92
C ARG A 190 36.42 13.81 -19.40
N ALA A 191 35.46 12.91 -19.20
CA ALA A 191 35.73 11.54 -18.77
C ALA A 191 34.95 10.53 -19.63
N PHE A 192 35.59 9.43 -20.00
CA PHE A 192 34.90 8.30 -20.62
C PHE A 192 34.28 7.45 -19.51
N VAL A 193 33.02 7.08 -19.66
CA VAL A 193 32.28 6.27 -18.68
C VAL A 193 31.57 5.13 -19.39
N THR A 194 31.74 3.91 -18.90
CA THR A 194 31.05 2.73 -19.41
C THR A 194 29.85 2.36 -18.53
N ARG A 195 28.89 1.62 -19.11
CA ARG A 195 27.77 1.03 -18.36
C ARG A 195 28.28 0.04 -17.32
N GLU A 196 29.32 -0.72 -17.64
CA GLU A 196 29.91 -1.71 -16.74
C GLU A 196 30.46 -1.04 -15.46
N GLU A 197 31.23 0.04 -15.58
CA GLU A 197 31.70 0.82 -14.42
C GLU A 197 30.54 1.39 -13.61
N PHE A 198 29.51 1.92 -14.29
CA PHE A 198 28.29 2.41 -13.64
C PHE A 198 27.55 1.32 -12.87
N GLU A 199 27.48 0.11 -13.42
CA GLU A 199 26.87 -1.01 -12.74
C GLU A 199 27.72 -1.45 -11.54
N GLN A 200 29.04 -1.55 -11.71
CA GLN A 200 29.96 -1.95 -10.65
C GLN A 200 29.92 -1.00 -9.45
N MET A 201 29.90 0.31 -9.69
CA MET A 201 29.82 1.31 -8.61
C MET A 201 28.46 1.33 -7.89
N SER A 202 27.44 0.67 -8.45
CA SER A 202 26.06 0.64 -7.94
C SER A 202 25.60 -0.76 -7.50
N GLN A 203 26.55 -1.69 -7.34
CA GLN A 203 26.26 -3.09 -7.00
C GLN A 203 25.41 -3.25 -5.73
N ASP A 204 25.71 -2.44 -4.72
CA ASP A 204 24.99 -2.42 -3.44
C ASP A 204 23.51 -1.99 -3.57
N LEU A 205 23.18 -1.19 -4.59
CA LEU A 205 21.79 -0.82 -4.89
C LEU A 205 21.05 -1.96 -5.59
N PHE A 206 21.71 -2.67 -6.50
CA PHE A 206 21.11 -3.75 -7.27
C PHE A 206 20.70 -4.94 -6.40
N GLU A 207 21.46 -5.24 -5.36
CA GLU A 207 21.15 -6.29 -4.38
C GLU A 207 19.84 -6.04 -3.61
N ARG A 208 19.36 -4.78 -3.57
CA ARG A 208 18.14 -4.39 -2.85
C ARG A 208 16.89 -4.38 -3.73
N VAL A 209 17.01 -4.54 -5.04
CA VAL A 209 15.92 -4.37 -6.02
C VAL A 209 14.74 -5.31 -5.76
N THR A 210 14.99 -6.54 -5.30
CA THR A 210 13.94 -7.55 -5.13
C THR A 210 13.24 -7.46 -3.79
N LYS A 211 13.86 -6.87 -2.76
CA LYS A 211 13.32 -6.84 -1.39
C LYS A 211 11.91 -6.21 -1.29
N PRO A 212 11.60 -5.08 -1.97
CA PRO A 212 10.23 -4.55 -1.96
C PRO A 212 9.18 -5.54 -2.48
N ILE A 213 9.55 -6.46 -3.38
CA ILE A 213 8.66 -7.52 -3.89
C ILE A 213 8.34 -8.50 -2.77
N ASP A 214 9.34 -8.96 -2.04
CA ASP A 214 9.18 -9.91 -0.93
C ASP A 214 8.32 -9.33 0.18
N ASP A 215 8.53 -8.06 0.52
CA ASP A 215 7.77 -7.37 1.54
C ASP A 215 6.30 -7.19 1.11
N ALA A 216 6.04 -6.89 -0.17
CA ALA A 216 4.68 -6.79 -0.69
C ALA A 216 3.96 -8.15 -0.71
N LEU A 217 4.64 -9.21 -1.17
CA LEU A 217 4.10 -10.59 -1.17
C LEU A 217 3.76 -11.04 0.26
N ARG A 218 4.68 -10.84 1.21
CA ARG A 218 4.46 -11.14 2.63
C ARG A 218 3.27 -10.39 3.20
N ALA A 219 3.13 -9.09 2.90
CA ALA A 219 2.01 -8.28 3.35
C ALA A 219 0.67 -8.76 2.76
N SER A 220 0.66 -9.17 1.49
CA SER A 220 -0.53 -9.71 0.82
C SER A 220 -0.86 -11.16 1.14
N LYS A 221 0.09 -11.90 1.74
CA LYS A 221 0.03 -13.36 1.94
C LYS A 221 -0.14 -14.13 0.63
N LEU A 222 0.36 -13.59 -0.47
CA LEU A 222 0.37 -14.23 -1.80
C LEU A 222 1.77 -14.71 -2.17
N THR A 223 1.81 -15.61 -3.13
CA THR A 223 3.03 -16.09 -3.79
C THR A 223 3.17 -15.48 -5.18
N LEU A 224 4.31 -15.70 -5.85
CA LEU A 224 4.53 -15.20 -7.22
C LEU A 224 3.57 -15.85 -8.23
N ASP A 225 3.12 -17.07 -7.98
CA ASP A 225 2.19 -17.82 -8.84
C ASP A 225 0.78 -17.22 -8.85
N ASP A 226 0.40 -16.52 -7.77
CA ASP A 226 -0.89 -15.84 -7.66
C ASP A 226 -0.95 -14.55 -8.49
N ILE A 227 0.21 -14.02 -8.91
CA ILE A 227 0.32 -12.76 -9.64
C ILE A 227 0.04 -13.01 -11.12
N VAL A 228 -0.97 -12.35 -11.67
CA VAL A 228 -1.34 -12.47 -13.08
C VAL A 228 -0.29 -11.81 -13.97
N ASP A 229 0.05 -10.56 -13.67
CA ASP A 229 0.98 -9.77 -14.47
C ASP A 229 1.69 -8.70 -13.61
N VAL A 230 2.82 -8.22 -14.11
CA VAL A 230 3.66 -7.22 -13.44
C VAL A 230 3.78 -5.99 -14.33
N VAL A 231 3.39 -4.84 -13.80
CA VAL A 231 3.50 -3.54 -14.44
C VAL A 231 4.72 -2.82 -13.87
N LEU A 232 5.71 -2.53 -14.72
CA LEU A 232 6.86 -1.71 -14.33
C LEU A 232 6.55 -0.24 -14.55
N MET A 233 6.86 0.61 -13.58
CA MET A 233 6.72 2.05 -13.66
C MET A 233 7.90 2.78 -13.01
N GLY A 234 7.99 4.09 -13.26
CA GLY A 234 9.06 4.94 -12.73
C GLY A 234 10.34 4.93 -13.56
N GLY A 235 11.00 6.08 -13.64
CA GLY A 235 12.16 6.27 -14.51
C GLY A 235 13.39 5.42 -14.13
N GLY A 236 13.52 4.97 -12.89
CA GLY A 236 14.60 4.10 -12.42
C GLY A 236 14.55 2.70 -13.05
N THR A 237 13.35 2.18 -13.35
CA THR A 237 13.18 0.87 -14.01
C THR A 237 13.72 0.83 -15.45
N ARG A 238 14.12 1.98 -16.02
CA ARG A 238 14.74 2.06 -17.36
C ARG A 238 16.21 1.63 -17.36
N ILE A 239 16.84 1.48 -16.20
CA ILE A 239 18.21 0.96 -16.10
C ILE A 239 18.21 -0.53 -16.50
N PRO A 240 18.97 -0.95 -17.54
CA PRO A 240 18.92 -2.32 -18.06
C PRO A 240 19.19 -3.41 -17.02
N LYS A 241 20.14 -3.17 -16.11
CA LYS A 241 20.48 -4.10 -15.03
C LYS A 241 19.31 -4.38 -14.09
N ILE A 242 18.51 -3.36 -13.77
CA ILE A 242 17.33 -3.49 -12.92
C ILE A 242 16.30 -4.38 -13.61
N GLN A 243 16.02 -4.15 -14.89
CA GLN A 243 15.09 -5.02 -15.62
C GLN A 243 15.59 -6.46 -15.73
N ALA A 244 16.90 -6.67 -15.89
CA ALA A 244 17.47 -8.01 -15.92
C ALA A 244 17.29 -8.74 -14.58
N ILE A 245 17.51 -8.04 -13.46
CA ILE A 245 17.28 -8.57 -12.11
C ILE A 245 15.80 -8.91 -11.93
N LEU A 246 14.90 -8.00 -12.30
CA LEU A 246 13.46 -8.21 -12.16
C LEU A 246 12.96 -9.36 -13.03
N ARG A 247 13.39 -9.47 -14.29
CA ARG A 247 13.02 -10.59 -15.18
C ARG A 247 13.45 -11.93 -14.61
N ARG A 248 14.68 -12.00 -14.09
CA ARG A 248 15.22 -13.21 -13.46
C ARG A 248 14.47 -13.55 -12.19
N TYR A 249 14.18 -12.56 -11.35
CA TYR A 249 13.52 -12.77 -10.06
C TYR A 249 12.05 -13.19 -10.19
N LEU A 250 11.34 -12.57 -11.13
CA LEU A 250 9.92 -12.82 -11.38
C LEU A 250 9.69 -14.02 -12.31
N GLU A 251 10.76 -14.65 -12.80
CA GLU A 251 10.73 -15.77 -13.74
C GLU A 251 9.86 -15.50 -14.99
N ARG A 252 9.90 -14.25 -15.47
CA ARG A 252 9.08 -13.77 -16.58
C ARG A 252 9.94 -13.16 -17.68
N GLY A 253 9.70 -13.58 -18.91
CA GLY A 253 10.39 -13.07 -20.10
C GLY A 253 10.04 -11.61 -20.38
N ASP A 254 8.75 -11.30 -20.42
CA ASP A 254 8.25 -9.93 -20.63
C ASP A 254 7.67 -9.35 -19.34
N LEU A 255 8.14 -8.14 -18.99
CA LEU A 255 7.57 -7.34 -17.92
C LEU A 255 6.72 -6.23 -18.57
N GLY A 256 5.43 -6.21 -18.21
CA GLY A 256 4.39 -5.50 -18.96
C GLY A 256 4.65 -4.00 -19.14
N LYS A 257 4.51 -3.55 -20.39
CA LYS A 257 4.41 -2.12 -20.78
C LYS A 257 3.00 -1.76 -21.24
N SER A 258 1.99 -2.35 -20.60
CA SER A 258 0.59 -2.26 -21.04
C SER A 258 -0.01 -0.85 -20.91
N ILE A 259 0.66 0.06 -20.20
CA ILE A 259 0.22 1.44 -19.98
C ILE A 259 1.40 2.41 -20.08
N ASN A 260 1.13 3.67 -20.46
CA ASN A 260 2.12 4.75 -20.33
C ASN A 260 2.23 5.16 -18.85
N THR A 261 3.30 4.74 -18.20
CA THR A 261 3.48 4.89 -16.75
C THR A 261 3.86 6.30 -16.33
N ASP A 262 4.39 7.12 -17.25
CA ASP A 262 4.80 8.49 -16.93
C ASP A 262 3.59 9.41 -16.70
N GLU A 263 2.43 9.06 -17.24
CA GLU A 263 1.18 9.83 -17.12
C GLU A 263 0.10 9.08 -16.33
N ALA A 264 0.22 7.76 -16.15
CA ALA A 264 -0.82 6.92 -15.57
C ALA A 264 -1.24 7.35 -14.15
N ALA A 265 -0.30 7.80 -13.31
CA ALA A 265 -0.61 8.25 -11.96
C ALA A 265 -1.49 9.52 -11.99
N ALA A 266 -1.16 10.47 -12.86
CA ALA A 266 -1.96 11.68 -13.05
C ALA A 266 -3.34 11.35 -13.64
N LEU A 267 -3.42 10.47 -14.64
CA LEU A 267 -4.69 10.05 -15.24
C LEU A 267 -5.60 9.32 -14.24
N GLY A 268 -5.04 8.44 -13.40
CA GLY A 268 -5.77 7.80 -12.31
C GLY A 268 -6.29 8.79 -11.28
N ALA A 269 -5.46 9.76 -10.88
CA ALA A 269 -5.87 10.82 -9.96
C ALA A 269 -6.98 11.70 -10.56
N VAL A 270 -6.91 12.04 -11.87
CA VAL A 270 -7.96 12.78 -12.59
C VAL A 270 -9.25 11.98 -12.63
N TYR A 271 -9.19 10.67 -12.93
CA TYR A 271 -10.38 9.80 -12.89
C TYR A 271 -11.02 9.82 -11.50
N LYS A 272 -10.20 9.72 -10.45
CA LYS A 272 -10.68 9.77 -9.07
C LYS A 272 -11.29 11.12 -8.73
N ALA A 273 -10.66 12.23 -9.12
CA ALA A 273 -11.20 13.58 -8.94
C ALA A 273 -12.56 13.75 -9.64
N ALA A 274 -12.68 13.25 -10.89
CA ALA A 274 -13.92 13.27 -11.64
C ALA A 274 -15.04 12.47 -10.96
N SER A 275 -14.71 11.38 -10.25
CA SER A 275 -15.69 10.59 -9.49
C SER A 275 -16.33 11.33 -8.32
N PHE A 276 -15.68 12.38 -7.79
CA PHE A 276 -16.24 13.27 -6.78
C PHE A 276 -17.10 14.39 -7.36
N SER A 277 -17.03 14.63 -8.68
CA SER A 277 -17.78 15.70 -9.33
C SER A 277 -19.26 15.35 -9.43
N LYS A 278 -20.13 16.30 -9.08
CA LYS A 278 -21.56 16.20 -9.35
C LYS A 278 -21.93 16.52 -10.80
N MET A 279 -21.04 17.22 -11.51
CA MET A 279 -21.28 17.68 -12.90
C MET A 279 -20.84 16.64 -13.93
N ILE A 280 -19.75 15.93 -13.64
CA ILE A 280 -19.17 14.93 -14.55
C ILE A 280 -19.51 13.54 -14.00
N LYS A 281 -20.15 12.71 -14.83
CA LYS A 281 -20.42 11.31 -14.47
C LYS A 281 -19.38 10.40 -15.12
N VAL A 282 -18.54 9.79 -14.30
CA VAL A 282 -17.64 8.70 -14.71
C VAL A 282 -18.23 7.35 -14.31
N LYS A 283 -17.73 6.26 -14.89
CA LYS A 283 -18.16 4.90 -14.49
C LYS A 283 -17.77 4.66 -13.03
N SER A 284 -18.67 4.07 -12.23
CA SER A 284 -18.35 3.73 -10.84
C SER A 284 -17.19 2.74 -10.81
N PHE A 285 -16.14 3.06 -10.06
CA PHE A 285 -15.00 2.18 -9.79
C PHE A 285 -14.64 2.34 -8.32
N GLU A 286 -14.75 1.26 -7.54
CA GLU A 286 -14.46 1.29 -6.12
C GLU A 286 -12.95 1.12 -5.89
N VAL A 287 -12.39 1.97 -5.04
CA VAL A 287 -10.95 2.00 -4.74
C VAL A 287 -10.78 1.86 -3.25
N LEU A 288 -10.17 0.76 -2.83
CA LEU A 288 -9.79 0.50 -1.44
C LEU A 288 -8.27 0.43 -1.36
N GLU A 289 -7.66 1.31 -0.58
CA GLU A 289 -6.22 1.30 -0.33
C GLU A 289 -5.91 0.59 0.99
N GLY A 290 -4.71 0.04 1.13
CA GLY A 290 -4.28 -0.68 2.34
C GLY A 290 -3.50 0.20 3.29
N ASN A 291 -3.87 0.21 4.57
CA ASN A 291 -3.12 0.91 5.61
C ASN A 291 -1.76 0.25 5.86
N VAL A 292 -0.66 0.89 5.45
CA VAL A 292 0.70 0.34 5.61
C VAL A 292 1.10 0.17 7.07
N TYR A 293 0.77 1.15 7.93
CA TYR A 293 1.25 1.20 9.30
C TYR A 293 0.16 0.82 10.30
N PRO A 294 0.29 -0.29 11.05
CA PRO A 294 -0.72 -0.67 12.04
C PRO A 294 -0.89 0.40 13.12
N ILE A 295 -2.11 0.85 13.36
CA ILE A 295 -2.44 1.91 14.32
C ILE A 295 -3.15 1.30 15.53
N SER A 296 -2.65 1.60 16.73
CA SER A 296 -3.22 1.19 18.01
C SER A 296 -3.67 2.38 18.85
N VAL A 297 -4.62 2.13 19.74
CA VAL A 297 -4.94 2.99 20.86
C VAL A 297 -4.30 2.41 22.12
N VAL A 298 -3.63 3.28 22.87
CA VAL A 298 -2.95 2.96 24.12
C VAL A 298 -3.54 3.84 25.22
N TYR A 299 -4.08 3.22 26.26
CA TYR A 299 -4.72 3.92 27.38
C TYR A 299 -4.49 3.19 28.69
N GLU A 300 -4.57 3.92 29.78
CA GLU A 300 -4.38 3.40 31.13
C GLU A 300 -5.71 2.90 31.69
N ARG A 301 -5.73 1.68 32.25
CA ARG A 301 -6.91 1.11 32.90
C ARG A 301 -6.58 0.68 34.33
N PRO A 302 -7.37 1.09 35.35
CA PRO A 302 -7.25 0.56 36.69
C PRO A 302 -7.66 -0.91 36.69
N THR A 303 -6.74 -1.79 37.09
CA THR A 303 -6.98 -3.23 37.19
C THR A 303 -6.92 -3.63 38.67
N VAL A 304 -7.99 -4.27 39.15
CA VAL A 304 -8.08 -4.80 40.52
C VAL A 304 -7.49 -6.21 40.53
N TYR A 305 -6.42 -6.42 41.29
CA TYR A 305 -5.77 -7.72 41.44
C TYR A 305 -6.46 -8.53 42.56
N LYS A 306 -6.23 -9.85 42.57
CA LYS A 306 -6.85 -10.79 43.52
C LYS A 306 -6.56 -10.47 44.99
N ASP A 307 -5.51 -9.71 45.26
CA ASP A 307 -5.08 -9.22 46.57
C ASP A 307 -5.74 -7.88 46.97
N GLY A 308 -6.67 -7.35 46.15
CA GLY A 308 -7.33 -6.08 46.36
C GLY A 308 -6.51 -4.85 45.96
N GLN A 309 -5.27 -5.03 45.47
CA GLN A 309 -4.46 -3.91 44.97
C GLN A 309 -5.02 -3.41 43.63
N VAL A 310 -5.20 -2.09 43.52
CA VAL A 310 -5.51 -1.43 42.24
C VAL A 310 -4.21 -0.93 41.64
N LYS A 311 -3.78 -1.54 40.52
CA LYS A 311 -2.67 -1.00 39.73
C LYS A 311 -3.17 -0.56 38.37
N SER A 312 -2.63 0.56 37.91
CA SER A 312 -2.82 0.99 36.54
C SER A 312 -1.99 0.14 35.59
N VAL A 313 -2.66 -0.41 34.58
CA VAL A 313 -2.01 -1.17 33.51
C VAL A 313 -2.27 -0.46 32.19
N MET A 314 -1.23 -0.33 31.37
CA MET A 314 -1.35 0.21 30.02
C MET A 314 -1.94 -0.85 29.10
N TYR A 315 -3.11 -0.57 28.56
CA TYR A 315 -3.78 -1.42 27.58
C TYR A 315 -3.48 -0.91 26.17
N ARG A 316 -3.13 -1.81 25.26
CA ARG A 316 -2.92 -1.54 23.84
C ARG A 316 -3.95 -2.31 23.02
N HIS A 317 -4.63 -1.63 22.12
CA HIS A 317 -5.58 -2.24 21.20
C HIS A 317 -5.31 -1.78 19.77
N THR A 318 -5.10 -2.70 18.85
CA THR A 318 -4.87 -2.37 17.43
C THR A 318 -6.18 -2.04 16.75
N LEU A 319 -6.33 -0.79 16.34
CA LEU A 319 -7.48 -0.30 15.59
C LEU A 319 -7.39 -0.75 14.14
N PHE A 320 -6.32 -0.41 13.44
CA PHE A 320 -6.14 -0.74 12.03
C PHE A 320 -4.88 -1.58 11.88
N GLU A 321 -5.02 -2.80 11.36
CA GLU A 321 -3.91 -3.69 11.07
C GLU A 321 -3.17 -3.26 9.80
N CYS A 322 -2.02 -3.86 9.53
CA CYS A 322 -1.34 -3.71 8.24
C CYS A 322 -2.27 -4.20 7.12
N MET A 323 -2.33 -3.45 6.02
CA MET A 323 -3.20 -3.67 4.87
C MET A 323 -4.70 -3.67 5.19
N SER A 324 -5.12 -3.16 6.36
CA SER A 324 -6.55 -2.88 6.60
C SER A 324 -7.05 -1.89 5.53
N PRO A 325 -8.14 -2.20 4.81
CA PRO A 325 -8.59 -1.35 3.72
C PRO A 325 -9.20 -0.05 4.26
N TYR A 326 -8.98 1.05 3.55
CA TYR A 326 -9.59 2.34 3.81
C TYR A 326 -10.22 2.94 2.54
N PRO A 327 -11.28 3.77 2.68
CA PRO A 327 -11.84 4.32 3.92
C PRO A 327 -12.60 3.30 4.79
N GLN A 328 -12.51 3.42 6.12
CA GLN A 328 -13.16 2.49 7.07
C GLN A 328 -13.43 3.15 8.44
N LYS A 329 -14.65 2.93 9.00
CA LYS A 329 -14.99 3.30 10.39
C LYS A 329 -14.73 2.12 11.33
N LYS A 330 -14.15 2.41 12.50
CA LYS A 330 -14.01 1.46 13.60
C LYS A 330 -14.44 2.10 14.90
N ILE A 331 -15.11 1.30 15.71
CA ILE A 331 -15.68 1.73 16.99
C ILE A 331 -14.87 1.06 18.10
N MET A 332 -14.45 1.83 19.09
CA MET A 332 -13.76 1.31 20.26
C MET A 332 -14.53 1.66 21.54
N ASN A 333 -14.75 0.65 22.38
CA ASN A 333 -15.49 0.79 23.62
C ASN A 333 -14.52 0.87 24.81
N PHE A 334 -14.52 2.00 25.51
CA PHE A 334 -13.86 2.21 26.80
C PHE A 334 -14.82 1.84 27.94
N ILE A 335 -14.85 0.54 28.25
CA ILE A 335 -15.69 -0.02 29.31
C ILE A 335 -15.10 0.35 30.69
N ASN A 336 -15.97 0.70 31.64
CA ASN A 336 -15.61 1.12 33.01
C ASN A 336 -14.79 2.42 33.11
N HIS A 337 -14.66 3.19 32.01
CA HIS A 337 -14.12 4.54 32.05
C HIS A 337 -15.23 5.54 32.37
N THR A 338 -15.39 5.82 33.66
CA THR A 338 -16.44 6.72 34.17
C THR A 338 -15.94 8.12 34.53
N SER A 339 -14.63 8.35 34.45
CA SER A 339 -13.99 9.65 34.67
C SER A 339 -13.25 10.12 33.42
N ASP A 340 -12.95 11.42 33.42
CA ASP A 340 -12.07 12.05 32.44
C ASP A 340 -10.74 11.31 32.35
N PHE A 341 -10.28 11.05 31.13
CA PHE A 341 -9.04 10.30 30.89
C PHE A 341 -8.40 10.68 29.56
N THR A 342 -7.16 10.24 29.40
CA THR A 342 -6.37 10.46 28.20
C THR A 342 -6.01 9.12 27.57
N PHE A 343 -6.01 9.07 26.25
CA PHE A 343 -5.45 7.95 25.50
C PHE A 343 -4.56 8.45 24.37
N ASN A 344 -3.58 7.64 24.00
CA ASN A 344 -2.67 7.90 22.90
C ASN A 344 -3.03 7.01 21.71
N VAL A 345 -2.97 7.57 20.51
CA VAL A 345 -2.95 6.80 19.27
C VAL A 345 -1.50 6.63 18.85
N THR A 346 -1.06 5.40 18.60
CA THR A 346 0.34 5.07 18.29
C THR A 346 0.44 4.11 17.12
N TYR A 347 1.58 4.09 16.44
CA TYR A 347 1.95 2.96 15.59
C TYR A 347 2.27 1.73 16.46
N SER A 348 1.86 0.54 16.03
CA SER A 348 1.81 -0.67 16.88
C SER A 348 3.14 -1.44 16.90
N SER A 349 3.44 -2.18 15.83
CA SER A 349 4.69 -2.90 15.59
C SER A 349 5.32 -2.40 14.28
N HIS A 350 6.65 -2.39 14.25
CA HIS A 350 7.47 -1.98 13.11
C HIS A 350 8.25 -3.16 12.53
N ASP A 351 7.91 -4.40 12.86
CA ASP A 351 8.75 -5.57 12.55
C ASP A 351 8.92 -5.79 11.03
N PHE A 352 7.97 -5.28 10.23
CA PHE A 352 8.03 -5.28 8.77
C PHE A 352 8.84 -4.12 8.17
N ILE A 353 9.31 -3.18 9.00
CA ILE A 353 10.09 -2.00 8.61
C ILE A 353 11.50 -2.16 9.17
N THR A 354 12.47 -2.44 8.30
CA THR A 354 13.89 -2.47 8.70
C THR A 354 14.35 -1.13 9.29
N ASP A 355 15.37 -1.11 10.15
CA ASP A 355 15.84 0.13 10.82
C ASP A 355 16.19 1.26 9.84
N ARG A 356 16.65 0.93 8.62
CA ARG A 356 16.93 1.93 7.58
C ARG A 356 15.67 2.64 7.09
N THR A 357 14.51 1.98 7.12
CA THR A 357 13.20 2.44 6.62
C THR A 357 12.34 3.12 7.69
N ARG A 358 12.83 3.28 8.92
CA ARG A 358 12.11 4.00 9.98
C ARG A 358 12.14 5.51 9.73
N SER A 359 11.14 6.02 9.03
CA SER A 359 10.87 7.46 8.90
C SER A 359 10.28 8.09 10.18
N PHE A 360 9.96 7.27 11.20
CA PHE A 360 9.27 7.71 12.41
C PHE A 360 10.24 8.31 13.43
N ARG A 361 10.16 9.63 13.64
CA ARG A 361 10.80 10.28 14.80
C ARG A 361 10.04 10.01 16.10
N GLN A 362 8.71 9.81 16.02
CA GLN A 362 7.84 9.51 17.16
C GLN A 362 6.87 8.38 16.79
N SER A 363 6.63 7.46 17.73
CA SER A 363 5.66 6.38 17.58
C SER A 363 4.23 6.78 17.96
N VAL A 364 4.09 7.87 18.73
CA VAL A 364 2.80 8.43 19.12
C VAL A 364 2.34 9.42 18.05
N ILE A 365 1.15 9.17 17.50
CA ILE A 365 0.53 9.96 16.44
C ILE A 365 -0.16 11.17 17.07
N SER A 366 -1.09 10.89 17.98
CA SER A 366 -1.89 11.91 18.64
C SER A 366 -2.24 11.47 20.06
N ARG A 367 -2.45 12.45 20.93
CA ARG A 367 -3.02 12.28 22.26
C ARG A 367 -4.42 12.88 22.29
N TYR A 368 -5.37 12.14 22.85
CA TYR A 368 -6.73 12.60 23.06
C TYR A 368 -7.02 12.69 24.55
N THR A 369 -7.48 13.85 24.99
CA THR A 369 -7.96 14.08 26.36
C THR A 369 -9.47 14.26 26.30
N LEU A 370 -10.18 13.35 26.96
CA LEU A 370 -11.64 13.36 27.04
C LEU A 370 -12.08 13.94 28.38
N THR A 371 -12.88 15.01 28.34
CA THR A 371 -13.41 15.67 29.54
C THR A 371 -14.94 15.75 29.55
N GLY A 372 -15.53 15.88 30.74
CA GLY A 372 -17.00 15.92 30.90
C GLY A 372 -17.65 14.52 30.88
N ILE A 373 -16.87 13.46 31.12
CA ILE A 373 -17.33 12.08 31.04
C ILE A 373 -18.37 11.80 32.14
N LYS A 374 -18.05 12.19 33.38
CA LYS A 374 -18.93 11.98 34.55
C LYS A 374 -20.31 12.60 34.33
N GLU A 375 -20.37 13.85 33.86
CA GLU A 375 -21.62 14.55 33.59
C GLU A 375 -22.41 13.90 32.47
N THR A 376 -21.73 13.44 31.41
CA THR A 376 -22.34 12.74 30.28
C THR A 376 -22.99 11.45 30.75
N ILE A 377 -22.28 10.65 31.53
CA ILE A 377 -22.78 9.39 32.10
C ILE A 377 -23.95 9.65 33.04
N LEU A 378 -23.87 10.64 33.93
CA LEU A 378 -24.97 11.00 34.86
C LEU A 378 -26.25 11.49 34.13
N LYS A 379 -26.10 12.20 33.02
CA LYS A 379 -27.25 12.64 32.20
C LYS A 379 -27.87 11.47 31.47
N ALA A 380 -27.05 10.59 30.93
CA ALA A 380 -27.50 9.47 30.13
C ALA A 380 -27.99 8.30 31.02
N SER A 381 -27.51 8.19 32.28
CA SER A 381 -27.97 7.18 33.24
C SER A 381 -29.41 7.38 33.68
N LYS A 382 -29.96 8.59 33.48
CA LYS A 382 -31.41 8.85 33.60
C LYS A 382 -32.25 8.08 32.58
N GLN A 383 -31.63 7.46 31.57
CA GLN A 383 -32.28 6.73 30.48
C GLN A 383 -31.90 5.23 30.42
N GLY A 384 -31.04 4.73 31.32
CA GLY A 384 -30.66 3.31 31.43
C GLY A 384 -29.29 3.09 32.11
N ASP A 385 -28.92 1.84 32.37
CA ASP A 385 -27.59 1.50 32.94
C ASP A 385 -26.49 1.76 31.89
N ILE A 386 -25.56 2.65 32.23
CA ILE A 386 -24.44 3.06 31.35
C ILE A 386 -23.14 2.46 31.85
N THR A 387 -22.41 1.82 30.94
CA THR A 387 -21.26 0.98 31.26
C THR A 387 -19.93 1.51 30.69
N GLY A 388 -19.95 2.59 29.89
CA GLY A 388 -18.74 3.19 29.37
C GLY A 388 -18.94 4.20 28.24
N ILE A 389 -17.86 4.43 27.50
CA ILE A 389 -17.77 5.39 26.38
C ILE A 389 -17.39 4.66 25.10
N GLN A 390 -17.94 5.10 23.98
CA GLN A 390 -17.70 4.61 22.64
C GLN A 390 -17.01 5.70 21.81
N ALA A 391 -15.83 5.41 21.29
CA ALA A 391 -15.09 6.29 20.37
C ALA A 391 -15.21 5.77 18.94
N HIS A 392 -15.59 6.66 18.03
CA HIS A 392 -15.77 6.38 16.61
C HIS A 392 -14.55 6.90 15.84
N PHE A 393 -13.69 5.99 15.43
CA PHE A 393 -12.53 6.28 14.59
C PHE A 393 -12.89 6.10 13.11
N TRP A 394 -12.41 7.01 12.28
CA TRP A 394 -12.57 7.00 10.83
C TRP A 394 -11.20 7.08 10.17
N MET A 395 -10.85 6.07 9.38
CA MET A 395 -9.79 6.20 8.40
C MET A 395 -10.40 6.79 7.13
N SER A 396 -10.04 8.03 6.82
CA SER A 396 -10.57 8.74 5.65
C SER A 396 -10.09 8.16 4.32
N GLU A 397 -10.69 8.64 3.23
CA GLU A 397 -10.30 8.33 1.85
C GLU A 397 -8.83 8.66 1.57
N SER A 398 -8.26 9.61 2.31
CA SER A 398 -6.85 9.99 2.21
C SER A 398 -5.91 9.13 3.06
N GLY A 399 -6.43 8.12 3.76
CA GLY A 399 -5.68 7.30 4.71
C GLY A 399 -5.27 8.07 5.97
N ILE A 400 -6.03 9.12 6.34
CA ILE A 400 -5.80 9.90 7.55
C ILE A 400 -6.81 9.51 8.62
N LEU A 401 -6.32 9.17 9.81
CA LEU A 401 -7.13 8.82 10.97
C LEU A 401 -7.76 10.06 11.58
N VAL A 402 -9.06 9.98 11.84
CA VAL A 402 -9.86 11.00 12.52
C VAL A 402 -10.66 10.34 13.63
N LEU A 403 -10.71 10.96 14.81
CA LEU A 403 -11.71 10.65 15.83
C LEU A 403 -12.97 11.47 15.52
N ASP A 404 -14.00 10.82 14.99
CA ASP A 404 -15.23 11.43 14.45
C ASP A 404 -16.17 11.85 15.59
N GLU A 405 -16.46 10.92 16.50
CA GLU A 405 -17.40 11.11 17.60
C GLU A 405 -17.01 10.31 18.84
N VAL A 406 -17.39 10.82 20.01
CA VAL A 406 -17.35 10.10 21.29
C VAL A 406 -18.74 10.14 21.92
N ALA A 407 -19.33 8.97 22.13
CA ALA A 407 -20.69 8.79 22.64
C ALA A 407 -20.71 7.91 23.91
N SER A 408 -21.77 8.01 24.72
CA SER A 408 -21.97 7.14 25.89
C SER A 408 -22.64 5.82 25.52
N ILE A 409 -22.24 4.71 26.13
CA ILE A 409 -22.83 3.38 25.91
C ILE A 409 -24.00 3.15 26.88
N GLY A 410 -25.22 2.93 26.38
CA GLY A 410 -26.39 2.56 27.20
C GLY A 410 -26.86 1.12 26.95
N GLY A 411 -27.08 0.35 28.02
CA GLY A 411 -27.66 -1.01 27.99
C GLY A 411 -26.94 -2.03 28.88
N LYS A 412 -27.68 -3.04 29.37
CA LYS A 412 -27.12 -4.20 30.09
C LYS A 412 -26.19 -4.98 29.16
N ILE A 413 -24.92 -5.08 29.54
CA ILE A 413 -23.92 -5.93 28.88
C ILE A 413 -23.77 -7.18 29.74
N ASP A 414 -23.93 -8.37 29.15
CA ASP A 414 -23.55 -9.62 29.81
C ASP A 414 -22.04 -9.63 30.05
N LEU A 415 -21.67 -9.68 31.33
CA LEU A 415 -20.29 -9.66 31.80
C LEU A 415 -19.61 -11.01 31.58
N THR A 416 -19.32 -11.34 30.32
CA THR A 416 -18.34 -12.36 29.96
C THR A 416 -17.34 -11.75 28.99
N GLY A 417 -16.08 -11.72 29.39
CA GLY A 417 -15.06 -10.81 28.89
C GLY A 417 -14.85 -10.77 27.37
N GLY A 418 -14.56 -9.57 26.87
CA GLY A 418 -14.08 -9.32 25.52
C GLY A 418 -14.41 -7.91 25.05
N VAL A 419 -13.44 -7.23 24.45
CA VAL A 419 -13.70 -6.00 23.67
C VAL A 419 -14.58 -6.41 22.49
N GLN A 420 -15.87 -6.09 22.53
CA GLN A 420 -16.78 -6.39 21.42
C GLN A 420 -16.70 -5.26 20.39
N MET A 421 -16.25 -5.61 19.19
CA MET A 421 -16.24 -4.73 18.02
C MET A 421 -17.57 -4.87 17.27
N SER A 422 -18.12 -3.75 16.79
CA SER A 422 -19.07 -3.76 15.69
C SER A 422 -18.54 -2.87 14.58
N SER A 423 -18.43 -3.41 13.36
CA SER A 423 -18.21 -2.59 12.18
C SER A 423 -19.55 -1.99 11.78
N TYR A 424 -19.76 -0.70 12.04
CA TYR A 424 -20.83 0.02 11.36
C TYR A 424 -20.40 0.24 9.91
N SER A 425 -20.73 -0.72 9.05
CA SER A 425 -20.62 -0.55 7.60
C SER A 425 -21.99 -0.17 7.06
N GLU A 426 -22.18 1.08 6.64
CA GLU A 426 -22.94 1.28 5.41
C GLU A 426 -22.05 0.73 4.28
N VAL A 427 -22.16 -0.58 4.06
CA VAL A 427 -21.69 -1.35 2.90
C VAL A 427 -20.22 -1.12 2.48
N VAL A 428 -19.26 -1.55 3.31
CA VAL A 428 -17.92 -2.00 2.84
C VAL A 428 -17.42 -3.09 3.79
N THR A 429 -17.83 -4.33 3.56
CA THR A 429 -17.11 -5.51 4.06
C THR A 429 -16.13 -5.96 2.96
N PRO A 430 -14.82 -6.05 3.24
CA PRO A 430 -13.94 -6.90 2.45
C PRO A 430 -14.37 -8.35 2.70
N SER A 431 -14.69 -9.10 1.65
CA SER A 431 -14.99 -10.53 1.78
C SER A 431 -13.81 -11.26 2.42
N GLU A 432 -14.09 -12.19 3.35
CA GLU A 432 -13.09 -13.15 3.89
C GLU A 432 -12.42 -14.00 2.80
N GLU A 433 -13.00 -14.03 1.59
CA GLU A 433 -12.44 -14.66 0.38
C GLU A 433 -11.07 -14.11 -0.03
N PHE A 434 -10.65 -12.94 0.45
CA PHE A 434 -9.27 -12.46 0.23
C PHE A 434 -8.24 -13.15 1.13
N PHE A 435 -8.65 -13.91 2.15
CA PHE A 435 -7.77 -14.46 3.19
C PHE A 435 -7.75 -15.99 3.28
N VAL A 436 -8.41 -16.71 2.36
CA VAL A 436 -8.40 -18.19 2.36
C VAL A 436 -8.08 -18.74 0.97
N SER A 437 -6.89 -19.30 0.83
CA SER A 437 -6.65 -20.43 -0.07
C SER A 437 -5.53 -21.28 0.51
N SER A 438 -5.89 -22.46 1.03
CA SER A 438 -4.99 -23.59 1.19
C SER A 438 -5.66 -24.78 0.54
N HIS A 439 -4.89 -25.47 -0.30
CA HIS A 439 -5.28 -26.46 -1.28
C HIS A 439 -6.42 -27.42 -0.90
N ALA A 440 -7.38 -27.56 -1.82
CA ALA A 440 -8.06 -28.82 -2.08
C ALA A 440 -8.07 -29.04 -3.59
N VAL A 441 -7.33 -30.06 -4.02
CA VAL A 441 -7.39 -30.63 -5.36
C VAL A 441 -8.74 -31.36 -5.45
N GLU A 442 -9.61 -30.93 -6.37
CA GLU A 442 -10.77 -31.73 -6.77
C GLU A 442 -10.61 -32.20 -8.20
N SER A 443 -10.72 -33.53 -8.29
CA SER A 443 -10.55 -34.41 -9.43
C SER A 443 -11.69 -34.29 -10.43
N GLN A 444 -11.35 -34.61 -11.68
CA GLN A 444 -12.21 -34.79 -12.83
C GLN A 444 -13.42 -35.70 -12.55
N GLU A 445 -14.60 -35.30 -13.03
CA GLU A 445 -15.67 -36.22 -13.42
C GLU A 445 -16.06 -35.97 -14.88
N ASN A 446 -16.14 -37.09 -15.60
CA ASN A 446 -16.52 -37.22 -17.00
C ASN A 446 -18.03 -37.03 -17.17
N GLU A 447 -18.45 -36.26 -18.18
CA GLU A 447 -19.68 -36.57 -18.93
C GLU A 447 -19.41 -36.40 -20.44
N SER A 448 -19.85 -37.42 -21.18
CA SER A 448 -19.72 -37.62 -22.62
C SER A 448 -20.79 -36.86 -23.43
N PRO A 449 -20.65 -36.74 -24.78
CA PRO A 449 -21.24 -35.65 -25.56
C PRO A 449 -22.61 -35.99 -26.16
N GLU A 450 -23.48 -34.99 -26.30
CA GLU A 450 -24.62 -35.03 -27.22
C GLU A 450 -24.34 -34.14 -28.43
N GLU A 451 -24.42 -34.76 -29.60
CA GLU A 451 -24.51 -34.14 -30.93
C GLU A 451 -25.88 -33.48 -31.11
N ASN A 452 -25.92 -32.31 -31.77
CA ASN A 452 -26.86 -32.00 -32.87
C ASN A 452 -26.53 -30.63 -33.52
N ASN A 453 -25.84 -30.72 -34.66
CA ASN A 453 -26.16 -30.15 -35.97
C ASN A 453 -26.93 -28.82 -36.17
N VAL A 454 -26.24 -27.93 -36.92
CA VAL A 454 -26.61 -26.96 -37.99
C VAL A 454 -27.70 -25.89 -37.81
N ASP A 455 -27.30 -24.60 -37.95
CA ASP A 455 -27.49 -23.77 -39.16
C ASP A 455 -26.72 -22.43 -38.98
N ALA A 456 -25.70 -22.11 -39.79
CA ALA A 456 -25.74 -21.46 -41.12
C ALA A 456 -26.23 -19.99 -41.11
N GLY A 457 -25.28 -19.07 -41.31
CA GLY A 457 -25.53 -17.64 -41.53
C GLY A 457 -24.24 -16.84 -41.66
N GLY A 458 -23.61 -16.91 -42.82
CA GLY A 458 -22.32 -16.26 -43.12
C GLY A 458 -22.41 -14.77 -43.46
N LEU A 459 -21.22 -14.15 -43.47
CA LEU A 459 -20.71 -13.00 -44.25
C LEU A 459 -19.33 -12.72 -43.61
N GLY A 460 -18.15 -12.87 -44.23
CA GLY A 460 -17.76 -12.76 -45.63
C GLY A 460 -16.82 -11.56 -45.77
N GLY A 461 -15.50 -11.79 -45.96
CA GLY A 461 -14.47 -10.78 -46.25
C GLY A 461 -13.22 -10.93 -45.36
N SER A 462 -12.27 -11.84 -45.62
CA SER A 462 -11.24 -11.86 -46.68
C SER A 462 -9.99 -10.99 -46.43
N ILE A 463 -8.88 -11.71 -46.14
CA ILE A 463 -7.53 -11.59 -46.76
C ILE A 463 -6.60 -10.54 -46.12
N ASP A 464 -5.36 -10.81 -45.69
CA ASP A 464 -4.32 -11.64 -46.30
C ASP A 464 -3.31 -12.21 -45.28
N SER A 465 -2.79 -13.39 -45.61
CA SER A 465 -1.74 -14.15 -44.93
C SER A 465 -0.37 -13.94 -45.59
N PHE A 466 0.71 -13.91 -44.82
CA PHE A 466 2.05 -14.22 -45.32
C PHE A 466 2.71 -15.29 -44.44
N GLU A 467 2.73 -16.52 -44.94
CA GLU A 467 3.66 -17.57 -44.54
C GLU A 467 4.98 -17.38 -45.30
N GLN A 468 6.12 -17.59 -44.63
CA GLN A 468 7.31 -18.10 -45.29
C GLN A 468 7.96 -19.21 -44.46
N LYS A 469 8.21 -20.31 -45.17
CA LYS A 469 8.70 -21.61 -44.69
C LYS A 469 10.21 -21.61 -44.42
N LYS A 470 10.56 -22.44 -43.44
CA LYS A 470 11.74 -23.32 -43.28
C LYS A 470 12.95 -23.12 -44.21
N ASN A 471 14.13 -23.13 -43.59
CA ASN A 471 15.23 -23.93 -44.10
C ASN A 471 15.99 -24.65 -42.96
N ILE A 472 16.24 -25.93 -43.23
CA ILE A 472 16.95 -26.93 -42.40
C ILE A 472 18.39 -26.98 -42.91
N VAL A 473 19.37 -27.00 -42.02
CA VAL A 473 20.66 -27.67 -42.27
C VAL A 473 21.04 -28.48 -41.04
N ALA A 474 21.31 -29.76 -41.28
CA ALA A 474 21.69 -30.77 -40.32
C ALA A 474 23.20 -30.75 -40.02
N GLY A 475 23.55 -31.21 -38.83
CA GLY A 475 24.91 -31.60 -38.44
C GLY A 475 24.83 -32.30 -37.08
N GLY A 476 24.80 -33.63 -37.09
CA GLY A 476 24.69 -34.47 -35.89
C GLY A 476 26.03 -35.04 -35.41
N LEU A 477 25.90 -35.88 -34.35
CA LEU A 477 26.85 -36.74 -33.61
C LEU A 477 27.06 -36.23 -32.17
N GLY A 478 26.81 -36.98 -31.09
CA GLY A 478 26.29 -38.33 -30.89
C GLY A 478 26.33 -38.69 -29.38
N GLY A 479 25.50 -39.68 -28.97
CA GLY A 479 25.55 -40.43 -27.69
C GLY A 479 25.16 -39.66 -26.43
N SER A 480 24.53 -40.21 -25.40
CA SER A 480 24.01 -41.54 -25.11
C SER A 480 23.05 -41.38 -23.93
N THR A 481 22.02 -42.20 -23.88
CA THR A 481 21.04 -42.37 -22.80
C THR A 481 21.71 -42.77 -21.48
N ASP A 482 21.20 -42.27 -20.34
CA ASP A 482 20.80 -43.15 -19.25
C ASP A 482 19.97 -42.44 -18.16
N SER A 483 18.86 -43.09 -17.84
CA SER A 483 17.97 -42.91 -16.70
C SER A 483 18.63 -43.33 -15.39
N PHE A 484 18.40 -42.59 -14.31
CA PHE A 484 18.72 -43.08 -12.96
C PHE A 484 17.52 -42.99 -12.00
N GLU A 485 17.07 -44.19 -11.65
CA GLU A 485 16.18 -44.53 -10.54
C GLU A 485 16.83 -44.25 -9.17
N GLN A 486 15.95 -43.96 -8.21
CA GLN A 486 16.24 -43.89 -6.78
C GLN A 486 16.62 -45.27 -6.21
N LYS A 487 17.69 -45.32 -5.40
CA LYS A 487 17.91 -46.41 -4.45
C LYS A 487 18.33 -45.90 -3.06
N LYS A 488 17.60 -46.45 -2.08
CA LYS A 488 17.83 -46.50 -0.63
C LYS A 488 19.29 -46.75 -0.23
N ILE A 489 19.69 -46.15 0.89
CA ILE A 489 20.77 -46.65 1.75
C ILE A 489 20.21 -46.78 3.19
N ILE A 490 20.48 -47.93 3.80
CA ILE A 490 20.24 -48.33 5.20
C ILE A 490 21.62 -48.61 5.81
N VAL A 491 21.90 -48.10 7.02
CA VAL A 491 22.83 -48.63 8.07
C VAL A 491 22.36 -48.00 9.40
N GLU A 492 21.66 -48.69 10.34
CA GLU A 492 22.13 -49.49 11.51
C GLU A 492 23.37 -48.89 12.23
N GLY A 493 23.50 -48.72 13.55
CA GLY A 493 22.77 -49.04 14.78
C GLY A 493 23.78 -49.02 15.94
N GLU A 494 23.39 -48.62 17.17
CA GLU A 494 23.88 -49.06 18.51
C GLU A 494 23.30 -48.11 19.59
N ASP A 495 22.21 -48.43 20.30
CA ASP A 495 21.97 -49.34 21.45
C ASP A 495 22.43 -48.84 22.84
N SER A 496 21.45 -48.56 23.72
CA SER A 496 21.52 -48.87 25.17
C SER A 496 20.11 -49.00 25.78
N GLN A 497 19.79 -50.25 26.13
CA GLN A 497 18.71 -50.83 26.96
C GLN A 497 18.52 -50.14 28.35
N LYS A 498 17.45 -50.24 29.16
CA LYS A 498 16.35 -51.20 29.49
C LYS A 498 15.37 -50.41 30.43
N GLU A 499 14.07 -50.66 30.59
CA GLU A 499 13.37 -51.85 31.11
C GLU A 499 11.87 -51.85 30.72
N LYS A 500 11.28 -53.06 30.64
CA LYS A 500 9.91 -53.40 30.23
C LYS A 500 9.06 -53.92 31.40
N LYS A 501 7.74 -53.65 31.38
CA LYS A 501 6.61 -54.58 31.67
C LYS A 501 5.38 -54.05 30.88
N GLY A 502 4.95 -54.62 29.74
CA GLY A 502 4.01 -55.75 29.56
C GLY A 502 2.55 -55.31 29.89
N VAL A 503 1.53 -55.28 29.02
CA VAL A 503 0.96 -56.38 28.19
C VAL A 503 -0.08 -55.82 27.18
N ASP A 504 0.12 -56.14 25.90
CA ASP A 504 -0.81 -56.66 24.85
C ASP A 504 -1.99 -55.87 24.21
N LYS A 505 -1.92 -55.86 22.86
CA LYS A 505 -2.96 -56.09 21.82
C LYS A 505 -3.84 -54.96 21.22
N THR A 506 -3.57 -54.73 19.93
CA THR A 506 -4.48 -54.44 18.80
C THR A 506 -5.17 -53.07 18.74
N VAL A 507 -4.65 -52.16 17.92
CA VAL A 507 -5.39 -51.01 17.38
C VAL A 507 -5.64 -51.24 15.89
N LYS A 508 -6.89 -51.54 15.54
CA LYS A 508 -7.41 -51.42 14.18
C LYS A 508 -7.65 -49.94 13.87
N HIS A 509 -7.10 -49.46 12.77
CA HIS A 509 -7.52 -48.21 12.14
C HIS A 509 -8.97 -48.36 11.65
N LEU A 510 -9.89 -47.63 12.27
CA LEU A 510 -11.26 -47.42 11.78
C LEU A 510 -11.40 -45.92 11.44
N SER A 511 -11.82 -45.64 10.22
CA SER A 511 -11.93 -44.30 9.66
C SER A 511 -13.07 -43.49 10.28
N LEU A 512 -12.79 -42.23 10.60
CA LEU A 512 -13.67 -41.18 11.15
C LEU A 512 -14.85 -40.73 10.25
N LYS A 513 -15.36 -41.59 9.35
CA LYS A 513 -16.47 -41.25 8.44
C LYS A 513 -17.82 -41.89 8.78
N GLU A 514 -17.89 -42.78 9.76
CA GLU A 514 -19.15 -43.45 10.16
C GLU A 514 -19.76 -42.91 11.47
N SER A 515 -19.04 -42.08 12.23
CA SER A 515 -19.53 -41.51 13.50
C SER A 515 -20.34 -40.21 13.38
N PHE A 516 -20.53 -39.67 12.17
CA PHE A 516 -21.25 -38.39 11.97
C PHE A 516 -22.64 -38.53 11.33
N LYS A 517 -23.08 -39.75 11.00
CA LYS A 517 -24.42 -39.98 10.41
C LYS A 517 -25.49 -40.44 11.42
N MET A 518 -25.12 -40.92 12.61
CA MET A 518 -26.09 -41.37 13.62
C MET A 518 -26.62 -40.24 14.52
N ASP A 519 -25.88 -39.15 14.74
CA ASP A 519 -26.33 -38.07 15.65
C ASP A 519 -27.32 -37.07 15.01
N ARG A 520 -27.55 -37.14 13.69
CA ARG A 520 -28.44 -36.21 12.98
C ARG A 520 -29.90 -36.66 12.93
N GLU A 521 -30.17 -37.96 13.05
CA GLU A 521 -31.53 -38.51 13.04
C GLU A 521 -32.16 -38.59 14.45
N GLU A 522 -31.37 -38.70 15.52
CA GLU A 522 -31.88 -38.67 16.90
C GLU A 522 -32.14 -37.24 17.43
N ALA A 523 -31.49 -36.22 16.88
CA ALA A 523 -31.71 -34.82 17.26
C ALA A 523 -33.01 -34.22 16.69
N MET A 524 -33.64 -34.85 15.68
CA MET A 524 -34.85 -34.33 15.01
C MET A 524 -36.19 -34.81 15.61
N LYS A 525 -36.20 -35.63 16.66
CA LYS A 525 -37.45 -36.18 17.26
C LYS A 525 -37.81 -35.68 18.65
N ARG A 526 -37.11 -34.68 19.21
CA ARG A 526 -37.43 -34.12 20.54
C ARG A 526 -37.45 -32.60 20.53
N ASN A 527 -38.58 -32.04 20.10
CA ASN A 527 -39.31 -30.95 20.78
C ASN A 527 -40.34 -30.35 19.82
N GLY A 528 -41.60 -30.72 20.05
CA GLY A 528 -42.74 -30.07 19.46
C GLY A 528 -42.95 -28.67 20.06
N LYS A 529 -43.36 -27.75 19.20
CA LYS A 529 -44.23 -26.60 19.45
C LYS A 529 -44.11 -25.95 20.84
N ASP A 530 -43.25 -24.95 20.94
CA ASP A 530 -43.65 -23.65 21.49
C ASP A 530 -42.77 -22.52 20.93
N LEU A 531 -43.43 -21.50 20.39
CA LEU A 531 -42.84 -20.31 19.81
C LEU A 531 -42.12 -19.49 20.88
N TYR A 532 -40.78 -19.45 20.84
CA TYR A 532 -40.03 -18.31 21.36
C TYR A 532 -39.70 -17.37 20.20
N LYS A 533 -40.48 -16.30 20.07
CA LYS A 533 -40.09 -15.12 19.31
C LYS A 533 -38.81 -14.57 19.94
N PHE A 534 -37.65 -14.82 19.33
CA PHE A 534 -36.48 -13.98 19.56
C PHE A 534 -36.83 -12.58 19.06
N LYS A 535 -37.12 -11.67 19.99
CA LYS A 535 -36.92 -10.25 19.71
C LYS A 535 -35.42 -10.08 19.57
N ASP A 536 -34.95 -9.75 18.37
CA ASP A 536 -33.67 -9.10 18.20
C ASP A 536 -33.67 -7.84 19.07
N VAL A 537 -33.08 -7.94 20.26
CA VAL A 537 -32.75 -6.76 21.06
C VAL A 537 -31.32 -6.42 20.70
N SER A 538 -31.14 -5.80 19.53
CA SER A 538 -29.97 -4.96 19.31
C SER A 538 -29.94 -3.93 20.45
N PRO A 539 -28.82 -3.75 21.18
CA PRO A 539 -28.75 -2.72 22.21
C PRO A 539 -29.15 -1.38 21.59
N LYS A 540 -30.14 -0.71 22.20
CA LYS A 540 -30.58 0.61 21.76
C LYS A 540 -29.41 1.58 22.01
N VAL A 541 -28.66 1.89 20.96
CA VAL A 541 -27.70 3.00 20.98
C VAL A 541 -28.51 4.28 21.14
N ILE A 542 -28.55 4.80 22.36
CA ILE A 542 -29.08 6.12 22.63
C ILE A 542 -28.01 7.10 22.13
N ASN A 543 -28.25 7.74 20.99
CA ASN A 543 -27.42 8.83 20.49
C ASN A 543 -27.58 10.05 21.40
N VAL A 544 -26.87 10.05 22.53
CA VAL A 544 -26.73 11.24 23.36
C VAL A 544 -25.71 12.15 22.68
N LYS A 545 -26.20 12.94 21.72
CA LYS A 545 -25.37 13.93 21.02
C LYS A 545 -24.69 14.87 22.04
N LYS A 546 -23.36 14.80 22.06
CA LYS A 546 -22.38 15.78 22.57
C LYS A 546 -22.53 16.25 24.02
N PHE A 547 -21.85 15.57 24.93
CA PHE A 547 -21.41 16.16 26.21
C PHE A 547 -19.95 15.85 26.57
N VAL A 548 -19.25 14.97 25.84
CA VAL A 548 -17.81 14.74 26.02
C VAL A 548 -17.03 15.74 25.17
N ASN A 549 -16.18 16.53 25.82
CA ASN A 549 -15.26 17.42 25.15
C ASN A 549 -13.98 16.64 24.77
N ILE A 550 -13.52 16.85 23.53
CA ILE A 550 -12.39 16.14 22.95
C ILE A 550 -11.30 17.17 22.68
N GLN A 551 -10.17 17.05 23.38
CA GLN A 551 -8.96 17.78 23.04
C GLN A 551 -7.98 16.84 22.34
N GLN A 552 -7.58 17.18 21.12
CA GLN A 552 -6.58 16.44 20.35
C GLN A 552 -5.27 17.22 20.31
N GLU A 553 -4.18 16.54 20.62
CA GLU A 553 -2.81 17.02 20.45
C GLU A 553 -2.10 16.10 19.45
N ASN A 554 -1.63 16.63 18.32
CA ASN A 554 -0.80 15.88 17.37
C ASN A 554 0.65 15.89 17.84
N LEU A 555 1.25 14.70 17.94
CA LEU A 555 2.59 14.52 18.51
C LEU A 555 3.63 14.10 17.45
N ASP A 556 3.20 13.43 16.38
CA ASP A 556 4.11 12.99 15.31
C ASP A 556 4.68 14.13 14.45
N VAL A 557 3.93 15.22 14.29
CA VAL A 557 4.37 16.50 13.72
C VAL A 557 3.79 17.63 14.56
N MET A 558 4.64 18.58 14.95
CA MET A 558 4.15 19.82 15.57
C MET A 558 3.35 20.60 14.53
N ASP A 559 2.06 20.80 14.79
CA ASP A 559 1.21 21.65 13.97
C ASP A 559 1.82 23.06 13.89
N MET A 560 1.87 23.61 12.68
CA MET A 560 2.29 24.99 12.52
C MET A 560 1.22 25.90 13.12
N SER A 561 1.59 26.73 14.09
CA SER A 561 0.73 27.80 14.57
C SER A 561 0.27 28.70 13.42
N GLU A 562 -0.88 29.36 13.56
CA GLU A 562 -1.36 30.32 12.56
C GLU A 562 -0.31 31.38 12.23
N LYS A 563 0.47 31.79 13.23
CA LYS A 563 1.62 32.71 13.08
C LYS A 563 2.71 32.11 12.20
N GLN A 564 3.09 30.85 12.40
CA GLN A 564 4.06 30.15 11.55
C GLN A 564 3.55 29.97 10.13
N VAL A 565 2.27 29.67 9.94
CA VAL A 565 1.64 29.61 8.61
C VAL A 565 1.70 30.98 7.93
N ALA A 566 1.39 32.07 8.65
CA ALA A 566 1.48 33.43 8.12
C ALA A 566 2.92 33.81 7.73
N ILE A 567 3.92 33.50 8.58
CA ILE A 567 5.33 33.72 8.26
C ILE A 567 5.76 32.90 7.03
N ALA A 568 5.35 31.64 6.94
CA ALA A 568 5.66 30.79 5.81
C ALA A 568 5.03 31.30 4.50
N LYS A 569 3.80 31.82 4.56
CA LYS A 569 3.15 32.51 3.44
C LYS A 569 3.90 33.77 3.02
N GLN A 570 4.39 34.57 3.98
CA GLN A 570 5.18 35.76 3.68
C GLN A 570 6.52 35.39 3.01
N ARG A 571 7.25 34.41 3.55
CA ARG A 571 8.50 33.91 2.95
C ARG A 571 8.29 33.40 1.53
N LEU A 572 7.18 32.70 1.30
CA LEU A 572 6.78 32.24 -0.03
C LEU A 572 6.60 33.42 -0.99
N GLU A 573 5.95 34.49 -0.56
CA GLU A 573 5.76 35.71 -1.35
C GLU A 573 7.08 36.44 -1.65
N ASP A 574 8.01 36.47 -0.70
CA ASP A 574 9.32 37.09 -0.91
C ASP A 574 10.15 36.29 -1.94
N LEU A 575 10.11 34.96 -1.87
CA LEU A 575 10.73 34.10 -2.88
C LEU A 575 10.12 34.32 -4.27
N ARG A 576 8.81 34.57 -4.37
CA ARG A 576 8.18 34.92 -5.65
C ARG A 576 8.74 36.21 -6.23
N LYS A 577 8.84 37.25 -5.42
CA LYS A 577 9.36 38.55 -5.85
C LYS A 577 10.78 38.40 -6.37
N ALA A 578 11.61 37.61 -5.69
CA ALA A 578 12.96 37.28 -6.13
C ALA A 578 12.98 36.52 -7.47
N ASP A 579 12.14 35.49 -7.63
CA ASP A 579 12.04 34.72 -8.89
C ASP A 579 11.57 35.60 -10.07
N VAL A 580 10.60 36.49 -9.83
CA VAL A 580 10.13 37.44 -10.84
C VAL A 580 11.23 38.43 -11.21
N ALA A 581 11.95 38.96 -10.23
CA ALA A 581 13.09 39.87 -10.46
C ALA A 581 14.19 39.17 -11.28
N LYS A 582 14.54 37.93 -10.92
CA LYS A 582 15.52 37.12 -11.65
C LYS A 582 15.11 36.91 -13.10
N ARG A 583 13.85 36.51 -13.35
CA ARG A 583 13.33 36.33 -14.73
C ARG A 583 13.33 37.62 -15.54
N LYS A 584 13.03 38.76 -14.92
CA LYS A 584 13.12 40.07 -15.58
C LYS A 584 14.56 40.39 -15.98
N LEU A 585 15.52 40.13 -15.10
CA LEU A 585 16.94 40.34 -15.37
C LEU A 585 17.48 39.39 -16.45
N GLU A 586 17.07 38.12 -16.45
CA GLU A 586 17.40 37.16 -17.52
C GLU A 586 16.80 37.57 -18.87
N LYS A 587 15.58 38.11 -18.89
CA LYS A 587 14.96 38.66 -20.10
C LYS A 587 15.64 39.93 -20.59
N ALA A 588 16.14 40.78 -19.70
CA ALA A 588 16.86 41.99 -20.08
C ALA A 588 18.28 41.70 -20.60
N LYS A 589 18.82 40.50 -20.33
CA LYS A 589 20.11 40.02 -20.83
C LYS A 589 20.01 39.27 -22.17
N LYS A 590 18.80 38.99 -22.64
CA LYS A 590 18.49 38.41 -23.95
C LYS A 590 18.02 39.52 -24.87
#